data_AF-A0A934B1J2-F1
#
_entry.id   AF-A0A934B1J2-F1
#
_cell.length_a   1.000
_cell.length_b   1.000
_cell.length_c   1.000
_cell.angle_alpha   90.00
_cell.angle_beta   90.00
_cell.angle_gamma   90.00
#
_symmetry.space_group_name_H-M   'P 1'
#
loop_
_entity.id
_entity.type
_entity.pdbx_description
1 polymer ?
#
loop_
_entity_poly.entity_id
_entity_poly.type
_entity_poly.pdbx_seq_one_letter_code
_entity_poly.pdbx_strand_id
1 'polypeptide(L)'
;NVAVREWGDEIIFLRRIEEGGADKSYGIQVARLAGLPDETIKRAREILSNLEKSELNELGAPKLAYASDTAISQTPGAGQLDLFATQADPVMKELLGLDVLSMTPIEALNKLFEMKKKLADGKGK
;
A
#
# COMPACT_ATOMS: atom_id res chain seq x y z
N ASN A 1 -25.66 4.22 2.30
CA ASN A 1 -24.93 3.36 1.32
C ASN A 1 -25.78 3.10 0.08
N VAL A 2 -25.21 2.82 -1.10
CA VAL A 2 -25.97 2.38 -2.29
C VAL A 2 -25.88 0.86 -2.35
N ALA A 3 -27.01 0.17 -2.55
CA ALA A 3 -27.04 -1.28 -2.71
C ALA A 3 -26.36 -1.69 -4.03
N VAL A 4 -25.32 -2.52 -3.93
CA VAL A 4 -24.55 -3.04 -5.06
C VAL A 4 -24.54 -4.56 -4.99
N ARG A 5 -24.70 -5.23 -6.14
CA ARG A 5 -24.51 -6.67 -6.28
C ARG A 5 -23.27 -6.93 -7.13
N GLU A 6 -22.31 -7.65 -6.56
CA GLU A 6 -21.08 -8.07 -7.23
C GLU A 6 -21.28 -9.45 -7.88
N TRP A 7 -20.92 -9.58 -9.16
CA TRP A 7 -20.89 -10.84 -9.90
C TRP A 7 -19.55 -10.95 -10.64
N GLY A 8 -18.59 -11.61 -9.98
CA GLY A 8 -17.22 -11.71 -10.49
C GLY A 8 -16.58 -10.34 -10.66
N ASP A 9 -16.27 -9.97 -11.91
CA ASP A 9 -15.68 -8.70 -12.28
C ASP A 9 -16.73 -7.61 -12.64
N GLU A 10 -18.02 -7.96 -12.63
CA GLU A 10 -19.12 -7.05 -12.94
C GLU A 10 -19.86 -6.61 -11.67
N ILE A 11 -20.36 -5.37 -11.70
CA ILE A 11 -21.17 -4.81 -10.62
C ILE A 11 -22.49 -4.29 -11.16
N ILE A 12 -23.56 -4.54 -10.40
CA ILE A 12 -24.90 -4.05 -10.70
C ILE A 12 -25.34 -3.13 -9.56
N PHE A 13 -25.60 -1.87 -9.89
CA PHE A 13 -26.16 -0.90 -8.94
C PHE A 13 -27.67 -1.07 -8.85
N LEU A 14 -28.16 -1.44 -7.66
CA LEU A 14 -29.58 -1.76 -7.44
C LEU A 14 -30.46 -0.50 -7.25
N ARG A 15 -29.91 0.70 -7.48
CA ARG A 15 -30.59 2.01 -7.33
C ARG A 15 -31.39 2.17 -6.02
N ARG A 16 -30.96 1.46 -4.97
CA ARG A 16 -31.57 1.46 -3.65
C ARG A 16 -30.58 2.04 -2.66
N ILE A 17 -31.07 2.88 -1.77
CA ILE A 17 -30.30 3.42 -0.65
C ILE A 17 -30.52 2.51 0.56
N GLU A 18 -29.44 2.14 1.22
CA GLU A 18 -29.43 1.38 2.46
C GLU A 18 -28.84 2.23 3.59
N GLU A 19 -29.33 2.00 4.81
CA GLU A 19 -28.83 2.66 6.00
C GLU A 19 -27.41 2.16 6.33
N GLY A 20 -26.52 3.07 6.72
CA GLY A 20 -25.11 2.77 7.01
C GLY A 20 -24.11 3.49 6.09
N GLY A 21 -22.84 3.44 6.52
CA GLY A 21 -21.68 3.96 5.78
C GLY A 21 -21.38 3.17 4.51
N ALA A 22 -20.55 3.73 3.64
CA ALA A 22 -20.06 3.00 2.46
C ALA A 22 -18.82 2.18 2.85
N ASP A 23 -18.94 0.85 2.85
CA ASP A 23 -17.86 -0.04 3.27
C ASP A 23 -16.83 -0.31 2.15
N LYS A 24 -17.16 0.01 0.90
CA LYS A 24 -16.32 -0.25 -0.28
C LYS A 24 -16.37 0.89 -1.29
N SER A 25 -15.25 1.10 -1.98
CA SER A 25 -15.12 2.04 -3.10
C SER A 25 -15.16 1.29 -4.44
N TYR A 26 -16.02 1.73 -5.36
CA TYR A 26 -16.23 1.06 -6.67
C TYR A 26 -15.68 1.87 -7.87
N GLY A 27 -14.73 2.77 -7.65
CA GLY A 27 -14.26 3.71 -8.66
C GLY A 27 -13.67 3.05 -9.91
N ILE A 28 -12.89 1.98 -9.75
CA ILE A 28 -12.29 1.23 -10.87
C ILE A 28 -13.39 0.53 -11.70
N GLN A 29 -14.42 0.02 -11.03
CA GLN A 29 -15.56 -0.64 -11.66
C GLN A 29 -16.44 0.36 -12.42
N VAL A 30 -16.64 1.57 -11.88
CA VAL A 30 -17.32 2.66 -12.59
C VAL A 30 -16.50 3.13 -13.79
N ALA A 31 -15.18 3.24 -13.67
CA ALA A 31 -14.29 3.58 -14.78
C ALA A 31 -14.36 2.55 -15.92
N ARG A 32 -14.44 1.25 -15.60
CA ARG A 32 -14.68 0.19 -16.58
C ARG A 32 -16.03 0.36 -17.27
N LEU A 33 -17.11 0.59 -16.51
CA LEU A 33 -18.44 0.84 -17.06
C LEU A 33 -18.49 2.09 -17.96
N ALA A 34 -17.65 3.08 -17.68
CA ALA A 34 -17.49 4.29 -18.50
C ALA A 34 -16.67 4.05 -19.79
N GLY A 35 -16.15 2.84 -20.00
CA GLY A 35 -15.42 2.48 -21.22
C GLY A 35 -13.97 2.96 -21.25
N LEU A 36 -13.33 3.16 -20.10
CA LEU A 36 -11.89 3.45 -20.07
C LEU A 36 -11.08 2.27 -20.62
N PRO A 37 -9.90 2.52 -21.25
CA PRO A 37 -9.06 1.46 -21.79
C PRO A 37 -8.66 0.42 -20.74
N ASP A 38 -8.61 -0.86 -21.15
CA ASP A 38 -8.27 -1.97 -20.27
C ASP A 38 -6.87 -1.84 -19.64
N GLU A 39 -5.91 -1.26 -20.38
CA GLU A 39 -4.57 -0.97 -19.84
C GLU A 39 -4.62 -0.01 -18.65
N THR A 40 -5.50 1.00 -18.71
CA THR A 40 -5.70 1.96 -17.62
C THR A 40 -6.34 1.29 -16.40
N ILE A 41 -7.36 0.46 -16.63
CA ILE A 41 -8.03 -0.30 -15.56
C ILE A 41 -7.05 -1.26 -14.88
N LYS A 42 -6.22 -1.96 -15.66
CA LYS A 42 -5.19 -2.87 -15.15
C LYS A 42 -4.17 -2.12 -14.30
N ARG A 43 -3.66 -1.00 -14.80
CA ARG A 43 -2.68 -0.18 -14.07
C ARG A 43 -3.26 0.35 -12.75
N ALA A 44 -4.51 0.79 -12.76
CA ALA A 44 -5.20 1.26 -11.56
C ALA A 44 -5.33 0.14 -10.51
N ARG A 45 -5.61 -1.11 -10.93
CA ARG A 45 -5.66 -2.28 -10.03
C ARG A 45 -4.32 -2.59 -9.39
N GLU A 46 -3.23 -2.52 -10.17
CA GLU A 46 -1.87 -2.72 -9.63
C GLU A 46 -1.53 -1.68 -8.57
N ILE A 47 -1.84 -0.41 -8.83
CA ILE A 47 -1.61 0.68 -7.88
C ILE A 47 -2.46 0.47 -6.62
N LEU A 48 -3.74 0.14 -6.77
CA LEU A 48 -4.63 -0.16 -5.63
C LEU A 48 -4.07 -1.30 -4.78
N SER A 49 -3.64 -2.41 -5.40
CA SER A 49 -3.05 -3.54 -4.66
C SER A 49 -1.80 -3.13 -3.88
N ASN A 50 -0.97 -2.25 -4.44
CA ASN A 50 0.22 -1.76 -3.75
C ASN A 50 -0.12 -0.82 -2.59
N LEU A 51 -1.14 0.02 -2.75
CA LEU A 51 -1.64 0.91 -1.71
C LEU A 51 -2.27 0.12 -0.57
N GLU A 52 -3.14 -0.85 -0.88
CA GLU A 52 -3.74 -1.74 0.12
C GLU A 52 -2.67 -2.51 0.90
N LYS A 53 -1.62 -3.01 0.23
CA LYS A 53 -0.49 -3.64 0.92
C LYS A 53 0.32 -2.69 1.81
N SER A 54 0.34 -1.40 1.50
CA SER A 54 1.07 -0.39 2.28
C SER A 54 0.27 0.10 3.49
N GLU A 55 -1.05 0.15 3.32
CA GLU A 55 -2.04 0.55 4.33
C GLU A 55 -2.43 -0.60 5.27
N LEU A 56 -2.23 -1.87 4.89
CA LEU A 56 -2.49 -3.02 5.75
C LEU A 56 -1.21 -3.44 6.49
N ASN A 57 -1.30 -3.61 7.82
CA ASN A 57 -0.21 -4.20 8.62
C ASN A 57 -0.03 -5.72 8.29
N GLU A 58 1.03 -6.37 8.78
CA GLU A 58 1.30 -7.82 8.60
C GLU A 58 0.11 -8.73 8.99
N LEU A 59 -0.81 -8.25 9.84
CA LEU A 59 -2.05 -8.93 10.21
C LEU A 59 -3.28 -8.60 9.31
N GLY A 60 -3.10 -7.89 8.20
CA GLY A 60 -4.19 -7.55 7.28
C GLY A 60 -5.20 -6.52 7.82
N ALA A 61 -4.80 -5.72 8.82
CA ALA A 61 -5.62 -4.66 9.39
C ALA A 61 -5.25 -3.27 8.82
N PRO A 62 -6.24 -2.42 8.46
CA PRO A 62 -5.99 -1.08 7.94
C PRO A 62 -5.36 -0.18 9.01
N LYS A 63 -4.16 0.37 8.72
CA LYS A 63 -3.41 1.30 9.58
C LYS A 63 -4.23 2.52 9.99
N LEU A 64 -5.15 2.97 9.13
CA LEU A 64 -5.96 4.17 9.35
C LEU A 64 -7.16 3.98 10.28
N ALA A 65 -7.57 2.74 10.61
CA ALA A 65 -8.80 2.51 11.37
C ALA A 65 -8.72 2.89 12.87
N TYR A 66 -7.54 3.28 13.38
CA TYR A 66 -7.36 3.72 14.76
C TYR A 66 -7.14 5.23 14.94
N ALA A 67 -7.21 6.02 13.86
CA ALA A 67 -7.21 7.49 13.98
C ALA A 67 -8.63 8.00 14.27
N SER A 68 -9.26 7.49 15.32
CA SER A 68 -10.47 8.09 15.88
C SER A 68 -10.08 9.30 16.73
N ASP A 69 -10.58 10.47 16.31
CA ASP A 69 -10.86 11.63 17.15
C ASP A 69 -9.80 12.02 18.17
N THR A 70 -8.81 12.82 17.78
CA THR A 70 -8.47 14.03 18.57
C THR A 70 -7.54 14.99 17.83
N ALA A 71 -7.93 16.27 17.92
CA ALA A 71 -7.10 17.46 17.80
C ALA A 71 -6.66 17.89 16.38
N ILE A 72 -7.59 18.59 15.75
CA ILE A 72 -7.32 19.83 15.02
C ILE A 72 -6.45 20.73 15.94
N SER A 73 -5.18 20.93 15.60
CA SER A 73 -4.40 22.07 16.10
C SER A 73 -3.40 22.50 15.03
N GLN A 74 -3.48 23.78 14.71
CA GLN A 74 -2.76 24.45 13.65
C GLN A 74 -1.31 24.73 14.05
N THR A 75 -0.39 24.51 13.10
CA THR A 75 0.85 25.30 12.96
C THR A 75 1.11 25.55 11.47
N PRO A 76 1.32 26.82 11.04
CA PRO A 76 1.74 27.13 9.68
C PRO A 76 3.27 27.13 9.60
N GLY A 77 3.84 26.16 8.90
CA GLY A 77 5.27 26.15 8.52
C GLY A 77 6.02 24.90 8.97
N ALA A 78 6.60 24.21 7.99
CA ALA A 78 7.54 23.09 8.12
C ALA A 78 6.98 21.83 8.80
N GLY A 79 6.32 20.98 8.02
CA GLY A 79 5.95 19.65 8.49
C GLY A 79 4.94 18.90 7.63
N GLN A 80 5.01 19.01 6.30
CA GLN A 80 4.49 17.93 5.48
C GLN A 80 5.46 16.75 5.68
N LEU A 81 5.30 16.04 6.80
CA LEU A 81 5.99 14.81 7.07
C LEU A 81 5.42 13.78 6.09
N ASP A 82 6.12 13.73 4.97
CA ASP A 82 6.27 12.64 4.02
C ASP A 82 5.33 11.45 4.26
N LEU A 83 4.10 11.57 3.75
CA LEU A 83 3.17 10.45 3.55
C LEU A 83 3.77 9.36 2.62
N PHE A 84 4.95 9.61 2.05
CA PHE A 84 5.74 8.69 1.22
C PHE A 84 7.05 8.26 1.88
N ALA A 85 7.31 8.64 3.14
CA ALA A 85 8.40 8.07 3.92
C ALA A 85 7.99 6.66 4.34
N THR A 86 8.00 5.75 3.36
CA THR A 86 8.18 4.31 3.60
C THR A 86 9.21 4.19 4.71
N GLN A 87 8.85 3.53 5.82
CA GLN A 87 9.83 3.13 6.82
C GLN A 87 10.91 2.38 6.04
N ALA A 88 12.02 3.06 5.76
CA ALA A 88 13.03 2.54 4.87
C ALA A 88 13.49 1.22 5.47
N ASP A 89 13.25 0.15 4.72
CA ASP A 89 13.54 -1.22 5.13
C ASP A 89 14.97 -1.24 5.72
N PRO A 90 15.17 -1.79 6.93
CA PRO A 90 16.49 -1.84 7.55
C PRO A 90 17.58 -2.41 6.61
N VAL A 91 17.20 -3.30 5.68
CA VAL A 91 18.09 -3.84 4.65
C VAL A 91 18.45 -2.81 3.58
N MET A 92 17.50 -1.94 3.19
CA MET A 92 17.74 -0.85 2.25
C MET A 92 18.74 0.17 2.79
N LYS A 93 18.64 0.51 4.08
CA LYS A 93 19.62 1.39 4.75
C LYS A 93 21.01 0.76 4.79
N GLU A 94 21.09 -0.55 5.08
CA GLU A 94 22.36 -1.28 5.10
C GLU A 94 23.00 -1.30 3.70
N LEU A 95 22.22 -1.54 2.64
CA LEU A 95 22.69 -1.57 1.26
C LEU A 95 23.24 -0.21 0.79
N LEU A 96 22.55 0.89 1.11
CA LEU A 96 22.98 2.25 0.77
C LEU A 96 24.29 2.64 1.47
N GLY A 97 24.58 2.05 2.63
CA GLY A 97 25.81 2.31 3.39
C GLY A 97 27.01 1.45 2.99
N LEU A 98 26.84 0.50 2.06
CA LEU A 98 27.94 -0.36 1.62
C LEU A 98 28.86 0.36 0.64
N ASP A 99 30.16 0.34 0.94
CA ASP A 99 31.19 0.74 -0.01
C ASP A 99 31.66 -0.48 -0.82
N VAL A 100 31.10 -0.61 -2.02
CA VAL A 100 31.37 -1.72 -2.93
C VAL A 100 32.81 -1.71 -3.47
N LEU A 101 33.46 -0.54 -3.48
CA LEU A 101 34.79 -0.40 -4.08
C LEU A 101 35.92 -0.81 -3.12
N SER A 102 35.67 -0.82 -1.82
CA SER A 102 36.67 -1.20 -0.81
C SER A 102 36.49 -2.62 -0.27
N MET A 103 35.34 -3.26 -0.50
CA MET A 103 35.09 -4.62 -0.04
C MET A 103 35.69 -5.68 -0.96
N THR A 104 36.10 -6.80 -0.36
CA THR A 104 36.51 -7.98 -1.12
C THR A 104 35.29 -8.68 -1.73
N PRO A 105 35.44 -9.40 -2.85
CA PRO A 105 34.33 -10.14 -3.47
C PRO A 105 33.63 -11.11 -2.50
N ILE A 106 34.38 -11.71 -1.57
CA ILE A 106 33.81 -12.65 -0.60
C ILE A 106 33.01 -11.95 0.50
N GLU A 107 33.44 -10.77 0.95
CA GLU A 107 32.68 -9.96 1.90
C GLU A 107 31.37 -9.46 1.28
N ALA A 108 31.40 -9.04 0.02
CA ALA A 108 30.21 -8.65 -0.73
C ALA A 108 29.19 -9.80 -0.78
N LEU A 109 29.63 -11.00 -1.14
CA LEU A 109 28.78 -12.20 -1.20
C LEU A 109 28.20 -12.57 0.17
N ASN A 110 29.02 -12.50 1.23
CA ASN A 110 28.56 -12.75 2.59
C ASN A 110 27.50 -11.74 3.04
N LYS A 111 27.71 -10.44 2.77
CA LYS A 111 26.74 -9.38 3.06
C LYS A 111 25.42 -9.57 2.32
N LEU A 112 25.46 -9.90 1.03
CA LEU A 112 24.27 -10.20 0.25
C LEU A 112 23.51 -11.43 0.79
N PHE A 113 24.23 -12.47 1.23
CA PHE A 113 23.63 -13.65 1.83
C PHE A 113 22.90 -13.31 3.13
N GLU A 114 23.52 -12.53 4.02
CA GLU A 114 22.88 -12.09 5.26
C GLU A 114 21.63 -11.25 5.01
N MET A 115 21.69 -10.30 4.07
CA MET A 115 20.54 -9.48 3.69
C MET A 115 19.38 -10.31 3.16
N LYS A 116 19.67 -11.29 2.29
CA LYS A 116 18.67 -12.24 1.79
C LYS A 116 18.01 -13.03 2.91
N LYS A 117 18.80 -13.49 3.89
CA LYS A 117 18.29 -14.21 5.06
C LYS A 117 17.39 -13.33 5.92
N LYS A 118 17.81 -12.09 6.23
CA LYS A 118 17.01 -11.11 6.98
C LYS A 118 15.65 -10.84 6.30
N LEU A 119 15.63 -10.71 4.96
CA LEU A 119 14.39 -10.52 4.19
C LEU A 119 13.49 -11.77 4.14
N ALA A 120 14.07 -12.97 4.21
CA ALA A 120 13.31 -14.22 4.23
C ALA A 120 12.70 -14.49 5.62
N ASP A 121 13.47 -14.25 6.68
CA ASP A 121 13.03 -14.47 8.07
C ASP A 121 12.01 -13.40 8.52
N GLY A 122 12.11 -12.17 8.00
CA GLY A 122 11.16 -11.08 8.28
C GLY A 122 9.79 -11.22 7.61
N LYS A 123 9.61 -12.12 6.63
CA LYS A 123 8.32 -12.39 5.95
C LYS A 123 7.48 -13.48 6.64
N GLY A 124 7.96 -14.01 7.77
CA GLY A 124 7.35 -15.14 8.48
C GLY A 124 6.71 -14.81 9.83
N LYS A 125 6.48 -13.53 10.14
CA LYS A 125 5.74 -13.09 11.33
C LYS A 125 4.57 -12.20 10.97
#